data_AF-A0AAP5V227-F1
#
_entry.id   AF-A0AAP5V227-F1
#
_cell.length_a   1.000
_cell.length_b   1.000
_cell.length_c   1.000
_cell.angle_alpha   90.00
_cell.angle_beta   90.00
_cell.angle_gamma   90.00
#
_symmetry.space_group_name_H-M   'P 1'
#
loop_
_entity.id
_entity.type
_entity.pdbx_description
1 polymer ?
#
loop_
_entity_poly.entity_id
_entity_poly.type
_entity_poly.pdbx_seq_one_letter_code
_entity_poly.pdbx_strand_id
1 'polypeptide(L)'
;MPFTKELPEWGNPGQRPPQTSIDQGYKPMDHPPADWFNWYQYTAYQALKELQTIGATKEDVSSAVSDAKAYTDKHEKRIDNPHKTTKAQVGLGNVDNVLQASKADFDAHTKDNDRHITATERTNWNAKETTTGAQNKADAAEENAKAYTDELAARRDNPHEVTKEQIGLSNVDNVKQADYYAFRQHDNNGIRHISQVERDKWNGGQLYPLTTQDGQRIKIMKGQNLFDYPTGFYFGAGVVNHPGDDDAAWYYYDISDVPADLAPPQGLKKIVATRSYDNRTWISTIHKEGEFTGWRELITDIDIPWLDVTYKNGAKTGDRPVQYRKVGNTLHLNGHVLTDREIVFGSIPTSCAPSKGVVKLVATSGTTGYSKIIVYASGDMKITGIMATTESKANGYYIDINIPLT
;
A
#
# COMPACT_ATOMS: atom_id res chain seq x y z
N MET A 1 151.87 43.26 31.95
CA MET A 1 153.09 43.94 32.44
C MET A 1 154.13 43.95 31.33
N PRO A 2 154.47 45.14 30.81
CA PRO A 2 155.50 45.31 29.79
C PRO A 2 156.88 44.96 30.38
N PHE A 3 157.81 44.59 29.52
CA PHE A 3 159.19 44.37 29.94
C PHE A 3 159.78 45.69 30.46
N THR A 4 160.21 45.72 31.71
CA THR A 4 160.64 46.96 32.40
C THR A 4 162.15 47.11 32.52
N LYS A 5 162.92 46.08 32.17
CA LYS A 5 164.38 46.09 32.23
C LYS A 5 164.95 46.33 30.84
N GLU A 6 165.82 47.34 30.76
CA GLU A 6 166.61 47.60 29.55
C GLU A 6 167.47 46.38 29.23
N LEU A 7 167.52 46.03 27.96
CA LEU A 7 168.33 44.94 27.49
C LEU A 7 169.80 45.34 27.59
N PRO A 8 170.69 44.42 28.02
CA PRO A 8 172.12 44.68 28.00
C PRO A 8 172.59 44.73 26.55
N GLU A 9 172.54 45.92 25.93
CA GLU A 9 172.86 46.11 24.53
C GLU A 9 174.35 45.86 24.30
N TRP A 10 174.64 44.80 23.55
CA TRP A 10 175.99 44.48 23.14
C TRP A 10 176.05 44.53 21.63
N GLY A 11 176.78 45.51 21.07
CA GLY A 11 176.80 45.77 19.63
C GLY A 11 177.95 45.09 18.88
N ASN A 12 179.02 44.68 19.58
CA ASN A 12 180.14 44.01 18.93
C ASN A 12 179.79 42.52 18.73
N PRO A 13 179.67 42.03 17.48
CA PRO A 13 179.32 40.64 17.23
C PRO A 13 180.40 39.67 17.71
N GLY A 14 181.64 40.15 17.87
CA GLY A 14 182.77 39.33 18.28
C GLY A 14 183.07 38.19 17.31
N GLN A 15 184.18 37.50 17.56
CA GLN A 15 184.47 36.28 16.86
C GLN A 15 183.96 35.11 17.67
N ARG A 16 183.18 34.24 17.03
CA ARG A 16 182.71 33.03 17.68
C ARG A 16 183.91 32.21 18.17
N PRO A 17 183.95 31.85 19.46
CA PRO A 17 184.98 30.95 19.97
C PRO A 17 185.02 29.65 19.15
N PRO A 18 186.22 29.07 18.90
CA PRO A 18 186.38 27.74 18.34
C PRO A 18 185.54 26.75 19.12
N GLN A 19 184.97 25.79 18.40
CA GLN A 19 184.03 24.85 18.98
C GLN A 19 184.62 24.09 20.18
N THR A 20 185.91 23.78 20.12
CA THR A 20 186.64 23.15 21.22
C THR A 20 186.56 23.95 22.52
N SER A 21 186.65 25.28 22.47
CA SER A 21 186.55 26.16 23.63
C SER A 21 185.10 26.36 24.11
N ILE A 22 184.12 26.28 23.21
CA ILE A 22 182.69 26.30 23.57
C ILE A 22 182.31 25.01 24.31
N ASP A 23 182.76 23.87 23.81
CA ASP A 23 182.36 22.57 24.33
C ASP A 23 183.12 22.23 25.63
N GLN A 24 184.40 22.58 25.73
CA GLN A 24 185.21 22.30 26.93
C GLN A 24 185.18 23.43 27.97
N GLY A 25 184.72 24.62 27.60
CA GLY A 25 184.79 25.83 28.42
C GLY A 25 186.21 26.38 28.58
N TYR A 26 186.32 27.57 29.18
CA TYR A 26 187.60 28.18 29.53
C TYR A 26 188.19 27.54 30.78
N LYS A 27 189.46 27.14 30.71
CA LYS A 27 190.16 26.50 31.83
C LYS A 27 190.79 27.54 32.76
N PRO A 28 191.06 27.18 34.03
CA PRO A 28 191.71 28.09 34.96
C PRO A 28 193.06 28.54 34.39
N MET A 29 193.29 29.85 34.33
CA MET A 29 194.44 30.53 33.70
C MET A 29 194.39 30.69 32.18
N ASP A 30 193.33 30.25 31.49
CA ASP A 30 193.15 30.65 30.09
C ASP A 30 192.90 32.16 30.02
N HIS A 31 193.51 32.81 29.04
CA HIS A 31 193.28 34.21 28.70
C HIS A 31 192.57 34.29 27.33
N PRO A 32 191.25 34.02 27.28
CA PRO A 32 190.51 34.02 26.02
C PRO A 32 190.50 35.42 25.39
N PRO A 33 190.51 35.51 24.05
CA PRO A 33 190.34 36.77 23.36
C PRO A 33 189.02 37.43 23.77
N ALA A 34 189.03 38.75 23.97
CA ALA A 34 187.84 39.53 24.28
C ALA A 34 186.70 39.32 23.26
N ASP A 35 187.07 39.04 22.01
CA ASP A 35 186.13 38.85 20.91
C ASP A 35 185.19 37.66 21.10
N TRP A 36 185.60 36.64 21.86
CA TRP A 36 184.74 35.50 22.15
C TRP A 36 183.66 35.84 23.16
N PHE A 37 184.00 36.65 24.18
CA PHE A 37 183.02 37.18 25.13
C PHE A 37 182.06 38.16 24.47
N ASN A 38 182.54 38.92 23.48
CA ASN A 38 181.66 39.77 22.67
C ASN A 38 180.59 38.94 21.96
N TRP A 39 180.95 37.79 21.38
CA TRP A 39 179.99 36.91 20.70
C TRP A 39 178.90 36.37 21.63
N TYR A 40 179.26 35.90 22.83
CA TYR A 40 178.28 35.41 23.80
C TYR A 40 177.30 36.50 24.24
N GLN A 41 177.82 37.68 24.57
CA GLN A 41 176.99 38.78 25.05
C GLN A 41 176.08 39.33 23.95
N TYR A 42 176.59 39.47 22.72
CA TYR A 42 175.80 39.86 21.55
C TYR A 42 174.66 38.88 21.28
N THR A 43 174.96 37.58 21.28
CA THR A 43 173.96 36.55 20.95
C THR A 43 172.88 36.48 22.03
N ALA A 44 173.25 36.58 23.32
CA ALA A 44 172.30 36.65 24.43
C ALA A 44 171.39 37.88 24.35
N TYR A 45 171.95 39.05 23.98
CA TYR A 45 171.18 40.28 23.75
C TYR A 45 170.13 40.11 22.65
N GLN A 46 170.50 39.57 21.49
CA GLN A 46 169.56 39.41 20.36
C GLN A 46 168.40 38.46 20.69
N ALA A 47 168.67 37.34 21.37
CA ALA A 47 167.62 36.40 21.79
C ALA A 47 166.64 37.06 22.79
N LEU A 48 167.16 37.87 23.72
CA LEU A 48 166.32 38.60 24.67
C LEU A 48 165.50 39.71 23.98
N LYS A 49 166.07 40.38 22.95
CA LYS A 49 165.38 41.37 22.13
C LYS A 49 164.19 40.79 21.37
N GLU A 50 164.37 39.62 20.76
CA GLU A 50 163.30 38.92 20.04
C GLU A 50 162.12 38.57 20.96
N LEU A 51 162.41 38.06 22.16
CA LEU A 51 161.39 37.77 23.18
C LEU A 51 160.64 39.01 23.65
N GLN A 52 161.33 40.16 23.83
CA GLN A 52 160.67 41.41 24.20
C GLN A 52 159.81 42.00 23.08
N THR A 53 160.17 41.77 21.80
CA THR A 53 159.49 42.39 20.64
C THR A 53 158.23 41.62 20.22
N ILE A 54 158.23 40.29 20.34
CA ILE A 54 157.13 39.43 19.85
C ILE A 54 156.18 39.00 20.98
N GLY A 55 156.62 39.06 22.24
CA GLY A 55 155.81 38.64 23.38
C GLY A 55 154.61 39.55 23.64
N ALA A 56 153.40 39.04 23.45
CA ALA A 56 152.18 39.69 23.93
C ALA A 56 152.12 39.60 25.46
N THR A 57 151.84 40.70 26.16
CA THR A 57 151.74 40.69 27.61
C THR A 57 150.41 40.09 28.06
N LYS A 58 150.35 39.60 29.31
CA LYS A 58 149.10 39.12 29.93
C LYS A 58 147.96 40.16 29.92
N GLU A 59 148.28 41.45 29.82
CA GLU A 59 147.30 42.55 29.74
C GLU A 59 146.71 42.70 28.34
N ASP A 60 147.52 42.54 27.29
CA ASP A 60 147.07 42.63 25.89
C ASP A 60 146.04 41.53 25.59
N VAL A 61 146.32 40.31 26.08
CA VAL A 61 145.41 39.16 25.95
C VAL A 61 144.14 39.37 26.78
N SER A 62 144.26 39.90 28.00
CA SER A 62 143.09 40.17 28.86
C SER A 62 142.15 41.22 28.28
N SER A 63 142.66 42.29 27.67
CA SER A 63 141.83 43.34 27.07
C SER A 63 141.08 42.83 25.84
N ALA A 64 141.76 42.09 24.94
CA ALA A 64 141.12 41.50 23.77
C ALA A 64 139.97 40.54 24.12
N VAL A 65 140.13 39.75 25.18
CA VAL A 65 139.07 38.85 25.67
C VAL A 65 137.91 39.63 26.28
N SER A 66 138.18 40.72 27.00
CA SER A 66 137.13 41.58 27.57
C SER A 66 136.26 42.24 26.51
N ASP A 67 136.87 42.79 25.45
CA ASP A 67 136.14 43.48 24.37
C ASP A 67 135.27 42.51 23.56
N ALA A 68 135.80 41.32 23.28
CA ALA A 68 135.04 40.26 22.61
C ALA A 68 133.81 39.88 23.44
N LYS A 69 133.96 39.70 24.76
CA LYS A 69 132.85 39.35 25.66
C LYS A 69 131.79 40.46 25.73
N ALA A 70 132.20 41.73 25.77
CA ALA A 70 131.26 42.85 25.81
C ALA A 70 130.37 42.90 24.55
N TYR A 71 130.92 42.58 23.38
CA TYR A 71 130.17 42.51 22.12
C TYR A 71 129.14 41.36 22.14
N THR A 72 129.53 40.16 22.55
CA THR A 72 128.63 39.00 22.61
C THR A 72 127.51 39.19 23.62
N ASP A 73 127.81 39.70 24.82
CA ASP A 73 126.79 39.94 25.84
C ASP A 73 125.75 41.00 25.39
N LYS A 74 126.18 42.00 24.61
CA LYS A 74 125.28 42.99 24.01
C LYS A 74 124.40 42.39 22.91
N HIS A 75 124.95 41.49 22.11
CA HIS A 75 124.21 40.80 21.06
C HIS A 75 123.16 39.84 21.65
N GLU A 76 123.52 39.05 22.67
CA GLU A 76 122.61 38.10 23.34
C GLU A 76 121.39 38.79 23.95
N LYS A 77 121.55 40.01 24.48
CA LYS A 77 120.47 40.77 25.16
C LYS A 77 119.58 41.57 24.21
N ARG A 78 119.86 41.62 22.90
CA ARG A 78 119.04 42.34 21.91
C ARG A 78 117.80 41.55 21.54
N ILE A 79 116.67 41.95 22.10
CA ILE A 79 115.34 41.37 21.84
C ILE A 79 114.47 42.22 20.89
N ASP A 80 114.99 43.38 20.48
CA ASP A 80 114.28 44.47 19.80
C ASP A 80 114.64 44.62 18.31
N ASN A 81 115.55 43.79 17.79
CA ASN A 81 116.02 43.91 16.41
C ASN A 81 115.89 42.60 15.62
N PRO A 82 114.67 42.29 15.11
CA PRO A 82 114.47 41.19 14.20
C PRO A 82 114.98 41.56 12.79
N HIS A 83 115.88 40.75 12.24
CA HIS A 83 116.38 40.93 10.87
C HIS A 83 115.29 40.68 9.83
N LYS A 84 114.53 41.73 9.44
CA LYS A 84 113.57 41.71 8.30
C LYS A 84 112.72 40.43 8.21
N THR A 85 112.21 39.93 9.34
CA THR A 85 111.38 38.72 9.37
C THR A 85 110.02 38.96 8.71
N THR A 86 109.48 37.94 8.02
CA THR A 86 108.22 37.98 7.24
C THR A 86 107.10 37.20 7.93
N LYS A 87 105.83 37.46 7.57
CA LYS A 87 104.66 36.73 8.14
C LYS A 87 104.76 35.21 8.01
N ALA A 88 105.37 34.72 6.92
CA ALA A 88 105.59 33.30 6.69
C ALA A 88 106.58 32.71 7.71
N GLN A 89 107.62 33.45 8.12
CA GLN A 89 108.65 32.98 9.05
C GLN A 89 108.14 32.80 10.49
N VAL A 90 107.03 33.43 10.85
CA VAL A 90 106.38 33.25 12.17
C VAL A 90 105.07 32.44 12.09
N GLY A 91 104.82 31.75 10.97
CA GLY A 91 103.67 30.86 10.81
C GLY A 91 102.32 31.55 10.58
N LEU A 92 102.32 32.86 10.29
CA LEU A 92 101.10 33.67 10.08
C LEU A 92 100.89 34.02 8.59
N GLY A 93 101.40 33.20 7.67
CA GLY A 93 101.38 33.47 6.24
C GLY A 93 99.99 33.62 5.62
N ASN A 94 98.99 32.93 6.17
CA ASN A 94 97.59 33.00 5.71
C ASN A 94 96.78 34.10 6.40
N VAL A 95 97.39 34.88 7.30
CA VAL A 95 96.69 35.95 8.03
C VAL A 95 96.81 37.26 7.27
N ASP A 96 95.69 37.71 6.73
CA ASP A 96 95.57 39.00 6.05
C ASP A 96 95.89 40.18 6.99
N ASN A 97 96.39 41.28 6.42
CA ASN A 97 96.77 42.46 7.19
C ASN A 97 95.59 43.44 7.41
N VAL A 98 94.52 42.93 8.01
CA VAL A 98 93.29 43.70 8.27
C VAL A 98 92.88 43.60 9.75
N LEU A 99 92.02 44.51 10.21
CA LEU A 99 91.44 44.44 11.55
C LEU A 99 90.67 43.13 11.70
N GLN A 100 91.08 42.30 12.66
CA GLN A 100 90.39 41.06 13.02
C GLN A 100 89.39 41.34 14.14
N ALA A 101 88.23 40.68 14.11
CA ALA A 101 87.28 40.76 15.22
C ALA A 101 87.90 40.21 16.51
N SER A 102 87.56 40.80 17.65
CA SER A 102 88.04 40.27 18.92
C SER A 102 87.40 38.92 19.21
N LYS A 103 88.07 38.07 19.99
CA LYS A 103 87.45 36.82 20.47
C LYS A 103 86.14 37.09 21.23
N ALA A 104 86.04 38.23 21.92
CA ALA A 104 84.83 38.63 22.63
C ALA A 104 83.66 38.87 21.66
N ASP A 105 83.89 39.54 20.53
CA ASP A 105 82.85 39.80 19.52
C ASP A 105 82.41 38.50 18.82
N PHE A 106 83.35 37.60 18.55
CA PHE A 106 83.04 36.28 17.98
C PHE A 106 82.23 35.42 18.95
N ASP A 107 82.62 35.38 20.23
CA ASP A 107 81.89 34.63 21.25
C ASP A 107 80.51 35.26 21.52
N ALA A 108 80.38 36.59 21.46
CA ALA A 108 79.11 37.30 21.56
C ALA A 108 78.17 36.94 20.41
N HIS A 109 78.69 36.89 19.18
CA HIS A 109 77.93 36.41 18.03
C HIS A 109 77.48 34.95 18.22
N THR A 110 78.37 34.06 18.68
CA THR A 110 78.06 32.62 18.83
C THR A 110 77.01 32.34 19.90
N LYS A 111 76.87 33.22 20.91
CA LYS A 111 75.89 33.10 21.99
C LYS A 111 74.53 33.74 21.66
N ASP A 112 74.42 34.44 20.54
CA ASP A 112 73.19 35.11 20.15
C ASP A 112 72.25 34.14 19.41
N ASN A 113 71.17 33.74 20.10
CA ASN A 113 70.17 32.83 19.55
C ASN A 113 69.13 33.52 18.64
N ASP A 114 69.15 34.85 18.56
CA ASP A 114 68.09 35.65 17.93
C ASP A 114 68.54 36.36 16.65
N ARG A 115 69.83 36.61 16.46
CA ARG A 115 70.41 37.41 15.37
C ARG A 115 70.22 36.89 13.94
N HIS A 116 69.69 35.69 13.74
CA HIS A 116 69.58 35.06 12.43
C HIS A 116 68.23 35.27 11.72
N ILE A 117 67.22 35.82 12.40
CA ILE A 117 65.95 36.22 11.77
C ILE A 117 65.57 37.63 12.21
N THR A 118 64.93 38.39 11.33
CA THR A 118 64.39 39.70 11.69
C THR A 118 63.18 39.56 12.61
N ALA A 119 62.90 40.59 13.42
CA ALA A 119 61.70 40.64 14.25
C ALA A 119 60.42 40.47 13.41
N THR A 120 60.40 41.04 12.19
CA THR A 120 59.29 40.93 11.25
C THR A 120 59.04 39.49 10.79
N GLU A 121 60.09 38.75 10.45
CA GLU A 121 59.96 37.34 10.05
C GLU A 121 59.42 36.48 11.20
N ARG A 122 59.91 36.71 12.43
CA ARG A 122 59.43 36.02 13.63
C ARG A 122 57.95 36.30 13.90
N THR A 123 57.52 37.54 13.78
CA THR A 123 56.10 37.92 13.94
C THR A 123 55.23 37.28 12.87
N ASN A 124 55.67 37.26 11.62
CA ASN A 124 54.91 36.67 10.51
C ASN A 124 54.76 35.15 10.64
N TRP A 125 55.81 34.44 11.05
CA TRP A 125 55.73 33.00 11.30
C TRP A 125 54.78 32.67 12.45
N ASN A 126 54.88 33.39 13.57
CA ASN A 126 53.99 33.19 14.72
C ASN A 126 52.52 33.53 14.43
N ALA A 127 52.25 34.36 13.41
CA ALA A 127 50.89 34.75 13.01
C ALA A 127 50.25 33.81 11.96
N LYS A 128 51.00 32.90 11.33
CA LYS A 128 50.51 32.13 10.18
C LYS A 128 49.41 31.13 10.54
N GLU A 129 49.46 30.57 11.75
CA GLU A 129 48.41 29.74 12.32
C GLU A 129 48.47 29.82 13.85
N THR A 130 47.31 29.87 14.51
CA THR A 130 47.23 29.95 15.97
C THR A 130 46.34 28.84 16.50
N THR A 131 46.48 28.49 17.78
CA THR A 131 45.58 27.53 18.44
C THR A 131 44.12 27.94 18.31
N THR A 132 43.82 29.25 18.39
CA THR A 132 42.49 29.81 18.14
C THR A 132 42.07 29.68 16.68
N GLY A 133 42.95 29.93 15.72
CA GLY A 133 42.67 29.81 14.29
C GLY A 133 42.34 28.37 13.87
N ALA A 134 43.08 27.39 14.42
CA ALA A 134 42.82 25.97 14.23
C ALA A 134 41.50 25.53 14.86
N GLN A 135 41.19 26.00 16.08
CA GLN A 135 39.93 25.69 16.76
C GLN A 135 38.73 26.21 15.97
N ASN A 136 38.77 27.46 15.50
CA ASN A 136 37.69 28.04 14.70
C ASN A 136 37.41 27.23 13.42
N LYS A 137 38.44 26.68 12.77
CA LYS A 137 38.29 25.82 11.60
C LYS A 137 37.66 24.47 11.95
N ALA A 138 38.00 23.90 13.10
CA ALA A 138 37.39 22.67 13.59
C ALA A 138 35.91 22.87 13.92
N ASP A 139 35.59 23.96 14.62
CA ASP A 139 34.21 24.31 15.00
C ASP A 139 33.35 24.55 13.74
N ALA A 140 33.88 25.26 12.74
CA ALA A 140 33.19 25.46 11.47
C ALA A 140 32.96 24.14 10.70
N ALA A 141 33.92 23.22 10.75
CA ALA A 141 33.74 21.90 10.14
C ALA A 141 32.66 21.08 10.86
N GLU A 142 32.62 21.13 12.20
CA GLU A 142 31.59 20.48 13.01
C GLU A 142 30.20 21.08 12.74
N GLU A 143 30.09 22.40 12.68
CA GLU A 143 28.84 23.11 12.38
C GLU A 143 28.31 22.73 10.99
N ASN A 144 29.17 22.72 9.97
CA ASN A 144 28.80 22.31 8.62
C ASN A 144 28.33 20.84 8.56
N ALA A 145 28.98 19.95 9.31
CA ALA A 145 28.59 18.54 9.37
C ALA A 145 27.23 18.34 10.06
N LYS A 146 26.98 19.08 11.14
CA LYS A 146 25.68 19.11 11.83
C LYS A 146 24.58 19.63 10.92
N ALA A 147 24.81 20.76 10.25
CA ALA A 147 23.84 21.38 9.33
C ALA A 147 23.43 20.42 8.20
N TYR A 148 24.39 19.72 7.58
CA TYR A 148 24.09 18.71 6.56
C TYR A 148 23.24 17.56 7.09
N THR A 149 23.54 17.07 8.30
CA THR A 149 22.80 15.96 8.91
C THR A 149 21.38 16.37 9.31
N ASP A 150 21.22 17.58 9.84
CA ASP A 150 19.91 18.12 10.23
C ASP A 150 19.02 18.39 9.01
N GLU A 151 19.59 18.92 7.91
CA GLU A 151 18.88 19.09 6.64
C GLU A 151 18.39 17.75 6.10
N LEU A 152 19.23 16.71 6.13
CA LEU A 152 18.84 15.37 5.70
C LEU A 152 17.73 14.78 6.59
N ALA A 153 17.81 14.96 7.92
CA ALA A 153 16.79 14.50 8.85
C ALA A 153 15.44 15.23 8.68
N ALA A 154 15.44 16.47 8.19
CA ALA A 154 14.25 17.26 7.95
C ALA A 154 13.55 16.96 6.62
N ARG A 155 14.22 16.29 5.66
CA ARG A 155 13.65 15.98 4.35
C ARG A 155 12.49 14.98 4.45
N ARG A 156 11.30 15.42 4.03
CA ARG A 156 10.08 14.60 3.95
C ARG A 156 9.63 14.31 2.52
N ASP A 157 10.36 14.83 1.54
CA ASP A 157 10.10 14.76 0.11
C ASP A 157 10.82 13.59 -0.60
N ASN A 158 11.80 12.97 0.05
CA ASN A 158 12.59 11.86 -0.50
C ASN A 158 12.60 10.65 0.44
N PRO A 159 11.56 9.81 0.42
CA PRO A 159 11.57 8.57 1.17
C PRO A 159 12.49 7.59 0.44
N HIS A 160 13.75 7.49 0.89
CA HIS A 160 14.78 6.58 0.37
C HIS A 160 14.23 5.19 0.03
N GLU A 161 14.00 4.91 -1.26
CA GLU A 161 13.61 3.60 -1.83
C GLU A 161 12.66 2.76 -0.97
N VAL A 162 11.68 3.39 -0.29
CA VAL A 162 10.79 2.66 0.62
C VAL A 162 9.95 1.65 -0.17
N THR A 163 9.98 0.39 0.25
CA THR A 163 9.23 -0.68 -0.39
C THR A 163 7.79 -0.71 0.10
N LYS A 164 6.88 -1.30 -0.69
CA LYS A 164 5.49 -1.51 -0.27
C LYS A 164 5.39 -2.31 1.03
N GLU A 165 6.32 -3.23 1.26
CA GLU A 165 6.43 -3.99 2.52
C GLU A 165 6.64 -3.07 3.72
N GLN A 166 7.57 -2.11 3.60
CA GLN A 166 7.96 -1.21 4.68
C GLN A 166 6.82 -0.28 5.13
N ILE A 167 5.86 0.02 4.25
CA ILE A 167 4.69 0.85 4.54
C ILE A 167 3.39 0.03 4.73
N GLY A 168 3.48 -1.31 4.80
CA GLY A 168 2.33 -2.18 5.04
C GLY A 168 1.36 -2.31 3.87
N LEU A 169 1.81 -2.00 2.65
CA LEU A 169 1.02 -2.05 1.41
C LEU A 169 1.51 -3.15 0.46
N SER A 170 2.20 -4.19 0.93
CA SER A 170 2.77 -5.25 0.07
C SER A 170 1.72 -5.99 -0.76
N ASN A 171 0.48 -6.11 -0.24
CA ASN A 171 -0.65 -6.69 -0.96
C ASN A 171 -1.42 -5.71 -1.86
N VAL A 172 -1.03 -4.42 -1.89
CA VAL A 172 -1.73 -3.42 -2.69
C VAL A 172 -1.06 -3.28 -4.04
N ASP A 173 -1.79 -3.62 -5.11
CA ASP A 173 -1.32 -3.46 -6.49
C ASP A 173 -1.13 -2.00 -6.86
N ASN A 174 -0.10 -1.70 -7.68
CA ASN A 174 0.15 -0.33 -8.15
C ASN A 174 -0.70 -0.03 -9.39
N VAL A 175 -2.02 0.03 -9.20
CA VAL A 175 -2.99 0.32 -10.25
C VAL A 175 -3.91 1.46 -9.82
N LYS A 176 -4.54 2.11 -10.79
CA LYS A 176 -5.51 3.19 -10.53
C LYS A 176 -6.66 2.64 -9.67
N GLN A 177 -6.78 3.14 -8.45
CA GLN A 177 -7.84 2.76 -7.53
C GLN A 177 -9.15 3.49 -7.86
N ALA A 178 -10.27 2.86 -7.55
CA ALA A 178 -11.57 3.49 -7.66
C ALA A 178 -11.71 4.61 -6.61
N ASP A 179 -12.40 5.68 -6.97
CA ASP A 179 -12.72 6.75 -6.05
C ASP A 179 -13.67 6.25 -4.95
N TYR A 180 -13.34 6.55 -3.69
CA TYR A 180 -14.12 6.10 -2.53
C TYR A 180 -15.58 6.58 -2.59
N TYR A 181 -15.80 7.82 -3.03
CA TYR A 181 -17.14 8.38 -3.15
C TYR A 181 -17.92 7.76 -4.30
N ALA A 182 -17.27 7.44 -5.42
CA ALA A 182 -17.89 6.69 -6.51
C ALA A 182 -18.34 5.29 -6.09
N PHE A 183 -17.51 4.56 -5.32
CA PHE A 183 -17.88 3.27 -4.76
C PHE A 183 -19.09 3.39 -3.81
N ARG A 184 -19.05 4.33 -2.87
CA ARG A 184 -20.15 4.57 -1.92
C ARG A 184 -21.44 5.01 -2.62
N GLN A 185 -21.36 5.81 -3.68
CA GLN A 185 -22.53 6.17 -4.47
C GLN A 185 -23.17 4.97 -5.16
N HIS A 186 -22.37 4.05 -5.69
CA HIS A 186 -22.88 2.80 -6.27
C HIS A 186 -23.53 1.90 -5.22
N ASP A 187 -22.85 1.69 -4.09
CA ASP A 187 -23.32 0.83 -2.99
C ASP A 187 -24.65 1.31 -2.40
N ASN A 188 -24.80 2.63 -2.23
CA ASN A 188 -26.03 3.23 -1.71
C ASN A 188 -27.13 3.48 -2.76
N ASN A 189 -26.93 3.03 -4.01
CA ASN A 189 -27.92 3.22 -5.07
C ASN A 189 -28.98 2.11 -5.04
N GLY A 190 -30.04 2.31 -4.25
CA GLY A 190 -31.15 1.37 -4.13
C GLY A 190 -31.96 1.11 -5.42
N ILE A 191 -31.72 1.85 -6.51
CA ILE A 191 -32.36 1.60 -7.82
C ILE A 191 -31.60 0.52 -8.61
N ARG A 192 -30.27 0.46 -8.45
CA ARG A 192 -29.42 -0.50 -9.18
C ARG A 192 -29.38 -1.87 -8.52
N HIS A 193 -29.65 -1.93 -7.22
CA HIS A 193 -29.63 -3.16 -6.44
C HIS A 193 -31.04 -3.70 -6.27
N ILE A 194 -31.17 -5.03 -6.31
CA ILE A 194 -32.42 -5.72 -6.03
C ILE A 194 -32.33 -6.43 -4.68
N SER A 195 -33.37 -6.30 -3.88
CA SER A 195 -33.49 -6.98 -2.59
C SER A 195 -33.90 -8.45 -2.76
N GLN A 196 -33.70 -9.25 -1.72
CA GLN A 196 -34.21 -10.62 -1.71
C GLN A 196 -35.75 -10.64 -1.78
N VAL A 197 -36.42 -9.69 -1.12
CA VAL A 197 -37.88 -9.56 -1.13
C VAL A 197 -38.42 -9.32 -2.55
N GLU A 198 -37.74 -8.49 -3.36
CA GLU A 198 -38.12 -8.28 -4.76
C GLU A 198 -37.97 -9.55 -5.59
N ARG A 199 -36.87 -10.29 -5.40
CA ARG A 199 -36.67 -11.59 -6.06
C ARG A 199 -37.77 -12.57 -5.70
N ASP A 200 -38.10 -12.69 -4.43
CA ASP A 200 -39.14 -13.60 -3.95
C ASP A 200 -40.52 -13.21 -4.52
N LYS A 201 -40.81 -11.90 -4.59
CA LYS A 201 -42.03 -11.38 -5.20
C LYS A 201 -42.13 -11.71 -6.70
N TRP A 202 -41.05 -11.52 -7.46
CA TRP A 202 -41.06 -11.80 -8.90
C TRP A 202 -41.08 -13.30 -9.19
N ASN A 203 -40.30 -14.10 -8.44
CA ASN A 203 -40.24 -15.55 -8.61
C ASN A 203 -41.53 -16.25 -8.15
N GLY A 204 -42.26 -15.68 -7.19
CA GLY A 204 -43.56 -16.18 -6.74
C GLY A 204 -44.75 -15.71 -7.59
N GLY A 205 -44.51 -14.92 -8.63
CA GLY A 205 -45.58 -14.41 -9.51
C GLY A 205 -46.19 -15.51 -10.38
N GLN A 206 -47.51 -15.47 -10.56
CA GLN A 206 -48.18 -16.32 -11.55
C GLN A 206 -47.78 -15.84 -12.96
N LEU A 207 -46.96 -16.62 -13.65
CA LEU A 207 -46.39 -16.26 -14.97
C LEU A 207 -47.41 -16.37 -16.11
N TYR A 208 -48.46 -17.15 -15.89
CA TYR A 208 -49.49 -17.38 -16.89
C TYR A 208 -50.72 -16.49 -16.60
N PRO A 209 -51.06 -15.53 -17.48
CA PRO A 209 -52.14 -14.58 -17.22
C PRO A 209 -53.53 -15.23 -17.41
N LEU A 210 -54.40 -15.12 -16.40
CA LEU A 210 -55.82 -15.50 -16.51
C LEU A 210 -56.69 -14.39 -17.14
N THR A 211 -56.17 -13.17 -17.17
CA THR A 211 -56.84 -11.94 -17.59
C THR A 211 -55.88 -11.10 -18.45
N THR A 212 -56.37 -10.00 -19.02
CA THR A 212 -55.54 -8.96 -19.64
C THR A 212 -54.65 -8.26 -18.60
N GLN A 213 -53.68 -7.46 -19.05
CA GLN A 213 -52.78 -6.70 -18.17
C GLN A 213 -53.53 -5.69 -17.27
N ASP A 214 -54.72 -5.25 -17.68
CA ASP A 214 -55.57 -4.34 -16.91
C ASP A 214 -56.54 -5.07 -15.96
N GLY A 215 -56.41 -6.40 -15.82
CA GLY A 215 -57.29 -7.22 -14.99
C GLY A 215 -58.66 -7.53 -15.61
N GLN A 216 -58.86 -7.23 -16.89
CA GLN A 216 -60.11 -7.51 -17.60
C GLN A 216 -60.13 -8.93 -18.18
N ARG A 217 -61.32 -9.52 -18.34
CA ARG A 217 -61.47 -10.79 -19.07
C ARG A 217 -60.99 -10.66 -20.52
N ILE A 218 -60.49 -11.76 -21.07
CA ILE A 218 -59.91 -11.82 -22.41
C ILE A 218 -61.03 -11.99 -23.45
N LYS A 219 -61.07 -11.12 -24.47
CA LYS A 219 -62.09 -11.20 -25.51
C LYS A 219 -61.78 -12.34 -26.49
N ILE A 220 -62.76 -13.22 -26.72
CA ILE A 220 -62.79 -14.17 -27.84
C ILE A 220 -63.57 -13.51 -28.98
N MET A 221 -62.97 -13.47 -30.17
CA MET A 221 -63.61 -12.86 -31.33
C MET A 221 -64.64 -13.81 -31.94
N LYS A 222 -65.65 -13.22 -32.60
CA LYS A 222 -66.69 -13.95 -33.32
C LYS A 222 -66.07 -14.96 -34.31
N GLY A 223 -66.58 -16.18 -34.31
CA GLY A 223 -66.15 -17.26 -35.19
C GLY A 223 -64.96 -18.09 -34.66
N GLN A 224 -64.32 -17.68 -33.56
CA GLN A 224 -63.27 -18.49 -32.94
C GLN A 224 -63.88 -19.61 -32.09
N ASN A 225 -63.20 -20.75 -32.03
CA ASN A 225 -63.66 -21.94 -31.30
C ASN A 225 -63.28 -21.84 -29.83
N LEU A 226 -64.27 -21.94 -28.95
CA LEU A 226 -64.10 -21.88 -27.50
C LEU A 226 -63.11 -22.93 -26.96
N PHE A 227 -63.04 -24.11 -27.59
CA PHE A 227 -62.25 -25.23 -27.09
C PHE A 227 -60.74 -25.06 -27.30
N ASP A 228 -60.33 -24.17 -28.22
CA ASP A 228 -58.93 -23.88 -28.52
C ASP A 228 -58.28 -22.98 -27.46
N TYR A 229 -59.09 -22.37 -26.58
CA TYR A 229 -58.60 -21.46 -25.57
C TYR A 229 -58.08 -22.21 -24.35
N PRO A 230 -56.87 -21.88 -23.87
CA PRO A 230 -56.29 -22.45 -22.65
C PRO A 230 -56.98 -21.94 -21.38
N THR A 231 -56.55 -22.40 -20.21
CA THR A 231 -56.96 -21.84 -18.90
C THR A 231 -57.02 -20.32 -18.93
N GLY A 232 -58.08 -19.73 -18.39
CA GLY A 232 -58.26 -18.27 -18.36
C GLY A 232 -59.72 -17.84 -18.22
N PHE A 233 -59.91 -16.53 -18.05
CA PHE A 233 -61.22 -15.89 -17.96
C PHE A 233 -61.48 -15.09 -19.22
N TYR A 234 -62.44 -15.55 -20.00
CA TYR A 234 -62.76 -15.00 -21.30
C TYR A 234 -64.17 -14.41 -21.35
N PHE A 235 -64.47 -13.70 -22.43
CA PHE A 235 -65.82 -13.28 -22.79
C PHE A 235 -65.95 -13.11 -24.31
N GLY A 236 -67.16 -13.20 -24.86
CA GLY A 236 -67.39 -12.97 -26.28
C GLY A 236 -68.82 -13.27 -26.72
N ALA A 237 -69.16 -12.81 -27.93
CA ALA A 237 -70.40 -13.11 -28.62
C ALA A 237 -70.10 -13.76 -29.98
N GLY A 238 -70.96 -14.67 -30.43
CA GLY A 238 -70.76 -15.43 -31.67
C GLY A 238 -69.52 -16.34 -31.63
N VAL A 239 -69.16 -16.85 -30.45
CA VAL A 239 -68.06 -17.80 -30.26
C VAL A 239 -68.52 -19.19 -30.66
N VAL A 240 -67.74 -19.92 -31.45
CA VAL A 240 -68.09 -21.28 -31.88
C VAL A 240 -68.01 -22.24 -30.69
N ASN A 241 -68.95 -23.18 -30.60
CA ASN A 241 -69.14 -24.14 -29.49
C ASN A 241 -69.58 -23.52 -28.15
N HIS A 242 -70.15 -22.31 -28.16
CA HIS A 242 -70.84 -21.74 -27.00
C HIS A 242 -72.12 -22.54 -26.65
N PRO A 243 -72.61 -22.46 -25.40
CA PRO A 243 -73.88 -23.09 -25.01
C PRO A 243 -75.11 -22.25 -25.34
N GLY A 244 -76.26 -22.90 -25.37
CA GLY A 244 -77.55 -22.24 -25.61
C GLY A 244 -77.80 -22.01 -27.09
N ASP A 245 -78.80 -21.17 -27.37
CA ASP A 245 -79.43 -21.00 -28.68
C ASP A 245 -79.25 -19.60 -29.29
N ASP A 246 -78.59 -18.69 -28.57
CA ASP A 246 -78.46 -17.28 -28.95
C ASP A 246 -77.01 -16.92 -29.29
N ASP A 247 -76.65 -17.06 -30.57
CA ASP A 247 -75.31 -16.71 -31.08
C ASP A 247 -74.96 -15.22 -30.93
N ALA A 248 -75.95 -14.34 -30.77
CA ALA A 248 -75.72 -12.90 -30.64
C ALA A 248 -75.47 -12.49 -29.18
N ALA A 249 -75.79 -13.36 -28.22
CA ALA A 249 -75.59 -13.10 -26.80
C ALA A 249 -74.10 -13.01 -26.45
N TRP A 250 -73.82 -12.20 -25.44
CA TRP A 250 -72.50 -12.17 -24.81
C TRP A 250 -72.44 -13.21 -23.70
N TYR A 251 -71.33 -13.91 -23.66
CA TYR A 251 -71.04 -14.92 -22.65
C TYR A 251 -69.73 -14.61 -21.94
N TYR A 252 -69.67 -14.96 -20.67
CA TYR A 252 -68.45 -15.08 -19.88
C TYR A 252 -68.04 -16.55 -19.86
N TYR A 253 -66.78 -16.85 -20.14
CA TYR A 253 -66.24 -18.20 -20.13
C TYR A 253 -65.10 -18.34 -19.12
N ASP A 254 -65.21 -19.31 -18.23
CA ASP A 254 -64.14 -19.68 -17.29
C ASP A 254 -63.62 -21.05 -17.70
N ILE A 255 -62.38 -21.08 -18.17
CA ILE A 255 -61.72 -22.29 -18.68
C ILE A 255 -60.65 -22.72 -17.68
N SER A 256 -60.64 -24.01 -17.35
CA SER A 256 -59.58 -24.64 -16.57
C SER A 256 -59.12 -25.91 -17.26
N ASP A 257 -57.86 -25.92 -17.65
CA ASP A 257 -57.18 -27.04 -18.29
C ASP A 257 -56.23 -27.74 -17.34
N VAL A 258 -56.17 -29.06 -17.48
CA VAL A 258 -55.15 -29.94 -16.93
C VAL A 258 -54.37 -30.50 -18.12
N PRO A 259 -53.07 -30.24 -18.24
CA PRO A 259 -52.27 -30.72 -19.36
C PRO A 259 -52.10 -32.24 -19.35
N ALA A 260 -51.73 -32.80 -20.51
CA ALA A 260 -51.66 -34.23 -20.75
C ALA A 260 -50.61 -34.97 -19.90
N ASP A 261 -49.55 -34.29 -19.49
CA ASP A 261 -48.53 -34.81 -18.57
C ASP A 261 -49.09 -35.04 -17.16
N LEU A 262 -50.04 -34.22 -16.72
CA LEU A 262 -50.71 -34.37 -15.42
C LEU A 262 -51.94 -35.29 -15.48
N ALA A 263 -52.62 -35.35 -16.62
CA ALA A 263 -53.75 -36.25 -16.87
C ALA A 263 -53.62 -36.98 -18.23
N PRO A 264 -52.83 -38.05 -18.30
CA PRO A 264 -52.59 -38.78 -19.55
C PRO A 264 -53.86 -39.43 -20.13
N PRO A 265 -53.98 -39.57 -21.46
CA PRO A 265 -53.00 -39.21 -22.49
C PRO A 265 -53.14 -37.79 -23.07
N GLN A 266 -54.23 -37.05 -22.83
CA GLN A 266 -54.51 -35.78 -23.53
C GLN A 266 -55.03 -34.63 -22.64
N GLY A 267 -55.01 -34.80 -21.31
CA GLY A 267 -55.43 -33.75 -20.39
C GLY A 267 -56.93 -33.74 -20.12
N LEU A 268 -57.38 -32.76 -19.35
CA LEU A 268 -58.78 -32.52 -19.01
C LEU A 268 -59.08 -31.03 -19.20
N LYS A 269 -60.29 -30.70 -19.65
CA LYS A 269 -60.75 -29.29 -19.70
C LYS A 269 -62.12 -29.18 -19.06
N LYS A 270 -62.30 -28.13 -18.26
CA LYS A 270 -63.59 -27.72 -17.73
C LYS A 270 -63.91 -26.33 -18.25
N ILE A 271 -65.15 -26.13 -18.67
CA ILE A 271 -65.66 -24.85 -19.11
C ILE A 271 -66.94 -24.53 -18.35
N VAL A 272 -66.98 -23.33 -17.75
CA VAL A 272 -68.19 -22.71 -17.24
C VAL A 272 -68.51 -21.52 -18.13
N ALA A 273 -69.73 -21.44 -18.62
CA ALA A 273 -70.16 -20.40 -19.54
C ALA A 273 -71.44 -19.75 -19.00
N THR A 274 -71.42 -18.43 -18.81
CA THR A 274 -72.56 -17.67 -18.27
C THR A 274 -73.00 -16.61 -19.27
N ARG A 275 -74.27 -16.64 -19.66
CA ARG A 275 -74.86 -15.65 -20.56
C ARG A 275 -75.14 -14.35 -19.81
N SER A 276 -74.80 -13.22 -20.41
CA SER A 276 -74.65 -11.94 -19.71
C SER A 276 -75.95 -11.29 -19.25
N TYR A 277 -77.08 -11.57 -19.90
CA TYR A 277 -78.33 -10.83 -19.67
C TYR A 277 -79.35 -11.55 -18.77
N ASP A 278 -79.23 -12.86 -18.60
CA ASP A 278 -80.14 -13.68 -17.79
C ASP A 278 -79.40 -14.61 -16.81
N ASN A 279 -78.07 -14.54 -16.75
CA ASN A 279 -77.21 -15.36 -15.90
C ASN A 279 -77.37 -16.87 -16.09
N ARG A 280 -78.02 -17.32 -17.17
CA ARG A 280 -78.09 -18.75 -17.48
C ARG A 280 -76.67 -19.25 -17.63
N THR A 281 -76.37 -20.32 -16.91
CA THR A 281 -75.01 -20.82 -16.76
C THR A 281 -74.96 -22.28 -17.15
N TRP A 282 -73.99 -22.63 -17.98
CA TRP A 282 -73.74 -24.00 -18.40
C TRP A 282 -72.37 -24.44 -17.95
N ILE A 283 -72.26 -25.73 -17.67
CA ILE A 283 -71.02 -26.41 -17.36
C ILE A 283 -70.83 -27.56 -18.34
N SER A 284 -69.59 -27.74 -18.78
CA SER A 284 -69.19 -28.93 -19.52
C SER A 284 -67.73 -29.28 -19.22
N THR A 285 -67.39 -30.52 -19.53
CA THR A 285 -66.00 -30.99 -19.56
C THR A 285 -65.66 -31.58 -20.92
N ILE A 286 -64.40 -31.43 -21.30
CA ILE A 286 -63.78 -32.22 -22.36
C ILE A 286 -62.92 -33.28 -21.65
N HIS A 287 -63.27 -34.55 -21.86
CA HIS A 287 -62.66 -35.70 -21.17
C HIS A 287 -61.77 -36.52 -22.11
N LYS A 288 -61.50 -37.78 -21.75
CA LYS A 288 -60.70 -38.78 -22.48
C LYS A 288 -60.82 -38.62 -24.00
N GLU A 289 -59.68 -38.63 -24.69
CA GLU A 289 -59.59 -38.50 -26.16
C GLU A 289 -60.15 -37.19 -26.77
N GLY A 290 -60.37 -36.15 -25.95
CA GLY A 290 -60.93 -34.88 -26.43
C GLY A 290 -62.46 -34.91 -26.55
N GLU A 291 -63.12 -35.89 -25.94
CA GLU A 291 -64.57 -36.05 -25.99
C GLU A 291 -65.27 -34.93 -25.20
N PHE A 292 -66.01 -34.09 -25.92
CA PHE A 292 -66.91 -33.11 -25.34
C PHE A 292 -68.12 -33.80 -24.71
N THR A 293 -68.34 -33.60 -23.41
CA THR A 293 -69.40 -34.29 -22.65
C THR A 293 -70.80 -33.68 -22.80
N GLY A 294 -70.94 -32.65 -23.64
CA GLY A 294 -72.18 -31.90 -23.81
C GLY A 294 -72.36 -30.80 -22.77
N TRP A 295 -73.10 -29.75 -23.14
CA TRP A 295 -73.46 -28.68 -22.22
C TRP A 295 -74.56 -29.12 -21.25
N ARG A 296 -74.35 -28.84 -19.96
CA ARG A 296 -75.38 -29.01 -18.93
C ARG A 296 -75.71 -27.66 -18.33
N GLU A 297 -76.96 -27.26 -18.45
CA GLU A 297 -77.43 -26.03 -17.83
C GLU A 297 -77.59 -26.21 -16.31
N LEU A 298 -77.08 -25.24 -15.56
CA LEU A 298 -77.29 -25.11 -14.13
C LEU A 298 -78.59 -24.31 -13.93
N ILE A 299 -79.68 -25.02 -13.67
CA ILE A 299 -80.98 -24.42 -13.35
C ILE A 299 -81.03 -24.15 -11.85
N THR A 300 -81.38 -22.93 -11.45
CA THR A 300 -81.62 -22.63 -10.05
C THR A 300 -83.12 -22.74 -9.72
N ASP A 301 -83.46 -22.99 -8.46
CA ASP A 301 -84.86 -23.23 -8.03
C ASP A 301 -85.81 -22.03 -8.27
N ILE A 302 -85.26 -20.84 -8.57
CA ILE A 302 -86.05 -19.63 -8.87
C ILE A 302 -86.52 -19.58 -10.33
N ASP A 303 -85.87 -20.30 -11.24
CA ASP A 303 -86.08 -20.19 -12.69
C ASP A 303 -87.19 -21.12 -13.23
N ILE A 304 -87.82 -21.92 -12.35
CA ILE A 304 -88.87 -22.87 -12.74
C ILE A 304 -90.25 -22.22 -12.56
N PRO A 305 -90.94 -21.84 -13.65
CA PRO A 305 -92.23 -21.16 -13.57
C PRO A 305 -93.31 -22.11 -13.05
N TRP A 306 -94.30 -21.52 -12.39
CA TRP A 306 -95.56 -22.20 -12.11
C TRP A 306 -96.38 -22.31 -13.39
N LEU A 307 -96.90 -23.51 -13.67
CA LEU A 307 -97.76 -23.81 -14.81
C LEU A 307 -99.16 -24.17 -14.32
N ASP A 308 -100.19 -23.75 -15.04
CA ASP A 308 -101.57 -24.05 -14.64
C ASP A 308 -101.91 -25.53 -14.87
N VAL A 309 -102.58 -26.14 -13.89
CA VAL A 309 -103.18 -27.46 -14.04
C VAL A 309 -104.33 -27.37 -15.04
N THR A 310 -104.39 -28.31 -15.99
CA THR A 310 -105.53 -28.41 -16.90
C THR A 310 -106.74 -28.99 -16.15
N TYR A 311 -107.76 -28.18 -15.91
CA TYR A 311 -108.99 -28.66 -15.26
C TYR A 311 -109.85 -29.53 -16.17
N LYS A 312 -110.55 -30.47 -15.54
CA LYS A 312 -111.45 -31.45 -16.16
C LYS A 312 -112.75 -31.55 -15.36
N ASN A 313 -113.77 -32.13 -15.98
CA ASN A 313 -115.01 -32.54 -15.33
C ASN A 313 -115.68 -31.44 -14.47
N GLY A 314 -115.66 -30.19 -14.95
CA GLY A 314 -116.36 -29.08 -14.31
C GLY A 314 -115.61 -28.42 -13.14
N ALA A 315 -114.37 -28.82 -12.86
CA ALA A 315 -113.53 -28.18 -11.84
C ALA A 315 -113.27 -26.70 -12.16
N LYS A 316 -113.24 -25.87 -11.12
CA LYS A 316 -113.04 -24.41 -11.21
C LYS A 316 -111.98 -23.95 -10.23
N THR A 317 -111.42 -22.77 -10.49
CA THR A 317 -110.53 -22.08 -9.57
C THR A 317 -111.32 -21.56 -8.37
N GLY A 318 -110.81 -21.80 -7.16
CA GLY A 318 -111.23 -21.13 -5.94
C GLY A 318 -110.53 -19.77 -5.82
N ASP A 319 -109.80 -19.56 -4.72
CA ASP A 319 -109.11 -18.28 -4.48
C ASP A 319 -107.87 -18.09 -5.37
N ARG A 320 -107.24 -19.19 -5.80
CA ARG A 320 -106.05 -19.20 -6.66
C ARG A 320 -106.05 -20.42 -7.59
N PRO A 321 -105.60 -20.28 -8.85
CA PRO A 321 -105.53 -21.40 -9.77
C PRO A 321 -104.65 -22.50 -9.18
N VAL A 322 -104.99 -23.77 -9.45
CA VAL A 322 -104.06 -24.85 -9.14
C VAL A 322 -102.97 -24.85 -10.18
N GLN A 323 -101.76 -24.69 -9.70
CA GLN A 323 -100.55 -24.66 -10.49
C GLN A 323 -99.62 -25.77 -10.04
N TYR A 324 -98.75 -26.18 -10.95
CA TYR A 324 -97.73 -27.18 -10.73
C TYR A 324 -96.38 -26.68 -11.21
N ARG A 325 -95.31 -27.19 -10.60
CA ARG A 325 -93.96 -27.14 -11.16
C ARG A 325 -93.15 -28.34 -10.69
N LYS A 326 -92.19 -28.75 -11.50
CA LYS A 326 -91.25 -29.82 -11.14
C LYS A 326 -89.93 -29.18 -10.72
N VAL A 327 -89.57 -29.33 -9.45
CA VAL A 327 -88.30 -28.82 -8.90
C VAL A 327 -87.43 -30.03 -8.52
N GLY A 328 -86.35 -30.25 -9.27
CA GLY A 328 -85.54 -31.46 -9.16
C GLY A 328 -86.38 -32.74 -9.29
N ASN A 329 -86.35 -33.58 -8.27
CA ASN A 329 -87.13 -34.83 -8.20
C ASN A 329 -88.46 -34.71 -7.42
N THR A 330 -89.03 -33.50 -7.33
CA THR A 330 -90.26 -33.23 -6.59
C THR A 330 -91.26 -32.48 -7.46
N LEU A 331 -92.52 -32.91 -7.45
CA LEU A 331 -93.66 -32.17 -7.97
C LEU A 331 -94.20 -31.26 -6.87
N HIS A 332 -94.26 -29.97 -7.14
CA HIS A 332 -94.86 -28.98 -6.28
C HIS A 332 -96.24 -28.64 -6.86
N LEU A 333 -97.27 -28.71 -6.03
CA LEU A 333 -98.62 -28.27 -6.36
C LEU A 333 -99.00 -27.14 -5.40
N ASN A 334 -99.57 -26.07 -5.96
CA ASN A 334 -100.07 -24.93 -5.20
C ASN A 334 -101.42 -24.50 -5.77
N GLY A 335 -102.43 -24.28 -4.94
CA GLY A 335 -103.67 -23.65 -5.39
C GLY A 335 -104.91 -24.02 -4.61
N HIS A 336 -106.08 -23.64 -5.14
CA HIS A 336 -107.38 -23.93 -4.57
C HIS A 336 -108.35 -24.34 -5.70
N VAL A 337 -108.87 -25.57 -5.65
CA VAL A 337 -109.84 -26.08 -6.61
C VAL A 337 -111.23 -26.25 -6.00
N LEU A 338 -112.25 -25.83 -6.74
CA LEU A 338 -113.66 -26.14 -6.50
C LEU A 338 -114.04 -27.31 -7.41
N THR A 339 -114.27 -28.48 -6.85
CA THR A 339 -114.59 -29.71 -7.60
C THR A 339 -115.40 -30.67 -6.75
N ASP A 340 -116.18 -31.53 -7.40
CA ASP A 340 -116.78 -32.68 -6.73
C ASP A 340 -115.71 -33.74 -6.40
N ARG A 341 -115.98 -34.53 -5.36
CA ARG A 341 -115.15 -35.69 -5.00
C ARG A 341 -115.43 -36.86 -5.95
N GLU A 342 -114.50 -37.80 -5.98
CA GLU A 342 -114.56 -39.05 -6.77
C GLU A 342 -114.49 -38.89 -8.28
N ILE A 343 -114.22 -37.68 -8.78
CA ILE A 343 -113.96 -37.40 -10.20
C ILE A 343 -112.54 -36.85 -10.40
N VAL A 344 -111.97 -37.11 -11.58
CA VAL A 344 -110.70 -36.48 -11.98
C VAL A 344 -110.96 -35.00 -12.21
N PHE A 345 -110.35 -34.12 -11.42
CA PHE A 345 -110.60 -32.67 -11.49
C PHE A 345 -109.59 -31.95 -12.38
N GLY A 346 -108.43 -32.56 -12.63
CA GLY A 346 -107.41 -31.94 -13.49
C GLY A 346 -106.26 -32.86 -13.80
N SER A 347 -105.34 -32.40 -14.66
CA SER A 347 -104.17 -33.17 -15.07
C SER A 347 -102.94 -32.29 -15.29
N ILE A 348 -101.77 -32.91 -15.09
CA ILE A 348 -100.45 -32.39 -15.46
C ILE A 348 -99.77 -33.32 -16.49
N PRO A 349 -98.74 -32.86 -17.21
CA PRO A 349 -97.97 -33.74 -18.10
C PRO A 349 -97.37 -34.94 -17.36
N THR A 350 -97.33 -36.10 -18.00
CA THR A 350 -96.74 -37.34 -17.45
C THR A 350 -95.27 -37.17 -17.06
N SER A 351 -94.52 -36.29 -17.73
CA SER A 351 -93.14 -35.92 -17.39
C SER A 351 -92.99 -35.25 -16.01
N CYS A 352 -94.09 -34.76 -15.45
CA CYS A 352 -94.19 -34.11 -14.14
C CYS A 352 -94.93 -34.98 -13.12
N ALA A 353 -95.49 -36.13 -13.52
CA ALA A 353 -96.24 -37.04 -12.67
C ALA A 353 -95.32 -38.06 -11.97
N PRO A 354 -95.70 -38.58 -10.79
CA PRO A 354 -94.92 -39.62 -10.11
C PRO A 354 -94.98 -40.95 -10.87
N SER A 355 -93.90 -41.74 -10.81
CA SER A 355 -93.80 -43.03 -11.51
C SER A 355 -94.85 -44.05 -11.04
N LYS A 356 -95.20 -43.98 -9.74
CA LYS A 356 -96.28 -44.71 -9.09
C LYS A 356 -97.25 -43.68 -8.51
N GLY A 357 -98.55 -43.87 -8.71
CA GLY A 357 -99.54 -42.91 -8.19
C GLY A 357 -99.36 -42.64 -6.68
N VAL A 358 -99.43 -41.38 -6.28
CA VAL A 358 -99.21 -40.94 -4.89
C VAL A 358 -100.51 -40.44 -4.29
N VAL A 359 -100.70 -40.70 -3.00
CA VAL A 359 -101.81 -40.17 -2.21
C VAL A 359 -101.29 -39.19 -1.16
N LYS A 360 -101.88 -38.00 -1.07
CA LYS A 360 -101.59 -36.99 -0.04
C LYS A 360 -102.90 -36.48 0.58
N LEU A 361 -102.81 -35.88 1.76
CA LEU A 361 -103.93 -35.15 2.38
C LEU A 361 -103.90 -33.69 1.93
N VAL A 362 -105.08 -33.15 1.67
CA VAL A 362 -105.31 -31.75 1.32
C VAL A 362 -106.45 -31.19 2.17
N ALA A 363 -106.37 -29.91 2.53
CA ALA A 363 -107.37 -29.28 3.38
C ALA A 363 -108.66 -28.98 2.59
N THR A 364 -109.81 -29.15 3.22
CA THR A 364 -111.10 -28.76 2.64
C THR A 364 -111.34 -27.25 2.82
N SER A 365 -111.99 -26.58 1.86
CA SER A 365 -112.52 -25.22 2.02
C SER A 365 -114.01 -25.26 2.41
N GLY A 366 -114.50 -24.20 3.06
CA GLY A 366 -115.89 -24.08 3.51
C GLY A 366 -116.23 -24.79 4.84
N THR A 367 -115.38 -25.72 5.28
CA THR A 367 -115.41 -26.38 6.60
C THR A 367 -113.99 -26.78 7.01
N THR A 368 -113.75 -26.92 8.32
CA THR A 368 -112.52 -27.54 8.82
C THR A 368 -112.53 -29.04 8.50
N GLY A 369 -111.47 -29.53 7.86
CA GLY A 369 -111.37 -30.93 7.45
C GLY A 369 -110.27 -31.20 6.43
N TYR A 370 -110.16 -32.47 6.05
CA TYR A 370 -109.22 -32.96 5.04
C TYR A 370 -109.90 -33.88 4.04
N SER A 371 -109.32 -34.00 2.86
CA SER A 371 -109.63 -35.02 1.86
C SER A 371 -108.34 -35.58 1.29
N LYS A 372 -108.40 -36.71 0.59
CA LYS A 372 -107.22 -37.26 -0.08
C LYS A 372 -107.18 -36.74 -1.51
N ILE A 373 -106.01 -36.29 -1.95
CA ILE A 373 -105.70 -36.14 -3.37
C ILE A 373 -104.90 -37.37 -3.82
N ILE A 374 -105.32 -37.95 -4.94
CA ILE A 374 -104.55 -38.95 -5.67
C ILE A 374 -103.97 -38.27 -6.91
N VAL A 375 -102.66 -38.35 -7.08
CA VAL A 375 -101.97 -37.98 -8.32
C VAL A 375 -101.52 -39.27 -9.00
N TYR A 376 -102.15 -39.60 -10.12
CA TYR A 376 -101.88 -40.84 -10.86
C TYR A 376 -100.59 -40.71 -11.69
N ALA A 377 -100.01 -41.86 -12.09
CA ALA A 377 -98.87 -41.89 -13.00
C ALA A 377 -99.19 -41.32 -14.40
N SER A 378 -100.47 -41.26 -14.77
CA SER A 378 -100.94 -40.56 -15.98
C SER A 378 -100.86 -39.03 -15.87
N GLY A 379 -100.63 -38.49 -14.67
CA GLY A 379 -100.73 -37.07 -14.37
C GLY A 379 -102.14 -36.58 -14.04
N ASP A 380 -103.16 -37.44 -14.13
CA ASP A 380 -104.51 -37.12 -13.67
C ASP A 380 -104.56 -36.99 -12.14
N MET A 381 -105.44 -36.12 -11.65
CA MET A 381 -105.60 -35.84 -10.23
C MET A 381 -107.07 -35.95 -9.81
N LYS A 382 -107.31 -36.64 -8.70
CA LYS A 382 -108.65 -36.89 -8.13
C LYS A 382 -108.67 -36.55 -6.65
N ILE A 383 -109.74 -35.89 -6.20
CA ILE A 383 -110.05 -35.78 -4.77
C ILE A 383 -110.95 -36.94 -4.36
N THR A 384 -110.66 -37.60 -3.25
CA THR A 384 -111.42 -38.77 -2.77
C THR A 384 -111.51 -38.81 -1.25
N GLY A 385 -112.66 -39.29 -0.76
CA GLY A 385 -113.00 -39.30 0.66
C GLY A 385 -113.05 -37.90 1.27
N ILE A 386 -113.66 -37.79 2.44
CA ILE A 386 -113.69 -36.56 3.24
C ILE A 386 -113.69 -36.91 4.72
N MET A 387 -113.04 -36.06 5.51
CA MET A 387 -113.17 -36.03 6.96
C MET A 387 -113.25 -34.56 7.36
N ALA A 388 -114.46 -34.07 7.63
CA ALA A 388 -114.70 -32.67 7.94
C ALA A 388 -115.75 -32.48 9.04
N THR A 389 -115.67 -31.38 9.77
CA THR A 389 -116.63 -31.02 10.82
C THR A 389 -118.07 -30.95 10.30
N THR A 390 -118.26 -30.50 9.05
CA THR A 390 -119.56 -30.53 8.36
C THR A 390 -119.35 -30.82 6.89
N GLU A 391 -119.47 -32.09 6.49
CA GLU A 391 -119.15 -32.53 5.12
C GLU A 391 -119.96 -31.81 4.02
N SER A 392 -121.22 -31.46 4.30
CA SER A 392 -122.08 -30.75 3.35
C SER A 392 -121.65 -29.31 3.08
N LYS A 393 -120.76 -28.74 3.90
CA LYS A 393 -120.19 -27.40 3.71
C LYS A 393 -118.84 -27.40 2.99
N ALA A 394 -118.27 -28.58 2.69
CA ALA A 394 -117.05 -28.67 1.92
C ALA A 394 -117.32 -28.31 0.45
N ASN A 395 -116.73 -27.21 -0.02
CA ASN A 395 -117.00 -26.66 -1.35
C ASN A 395 -115.75 -26.57 -2.26
N GLY A 396 -114.60 -27.03 -1.78
CA GLY A 396 -113.32 -26.98 -2.49
C GLY A 396 -112.17 -27.53 -1.64
N TYR A 397 -110.95 -27.47 -2.20
CA TYR A 397 -109.75 -28.08 -1.61
C TYR A 397 -108.49 -27.25 -1.88
N TYR A 398 -107.71 -26.95 -0.83
CA TYR A 398 -106.41 -26.30 -0.93
C TYR A 398 -105.31 -27.31 -1.20
N ILE A 399 -104.66 -27.19 -2.36
CA ILE A 399 -103.63 -28.12 -2.85
C ILE A 399 -102.28 -27.46 -2.68
N ASP A 400 -101.74 -27.49 -1.46
CA ASP A 400 -100.44 -26.89 -1.10
C ASP A 400 -99.47 -28.00 -0.65
N ILE A 401 -98.99 -28.79 -1.61
CA ILE A 401 -98.26 -30.04 -1.32
C ILE A 401 -97.04 -30.22 -2.23
N ASN A 402 -96.02 -30.88 -1.68
CA ASN A 402 -94.86 -31.36 -2.43
C ASN A 402 -94.86 -32.90 -2.46
N ILE A 403 -94.63 -33.46 -3.64
CA ILE A 403 -94.71 -34.89 -3.94
C ILE A 403 -93.37 -35.35 -4.50
N PRO A 404 -92.63 -36.24 -3.82
CA PRO A 404 -91.45 -36.88 -4.40
C PRO A 404 -91.83 -37.70 -5.64
N LEU A 405 -91.04 -37.60 -6.71
CA LEU A 405 -91.30 -38.23 -8.01
C LEU A 405 -90.62 -39.61 -8.19
N THR A 406 -90.16 -40.22 -7.10
CA THR A 406 -89.53 -41.56 -7.07
C THR A 406 -90.49 -42.67 -7.48
#